data_AF-A0A658NIS3-F1
#
_entry.id   AF-A0A658NIS3-F1
#
_cell.length_a   1.000
_cell.length_b   1.000
_cell.length_c   1.000
_cell.angle_alpha   90.00
_cell.angle_beta   90.00
_cell.angle_gamma   90.00
#
_symmetry.space_group_name_H-M   'P 1'
#
loop_
_entity.id
_entity.type
_entity.pdbx_description
1 polymer ?
#
loop_
_entity_poly.entity_id
_entity_poly.type
_entity_poly.pdbx_seq_one_letter_code
_entity_poly.pdbx_strand_id
1 'polypeptide(L)'
;FDLYLAPTGRIPNILREIGRLRELTFRAVGEGTNKSSDLDEFDLYYDHLFLWDRDKQRLAGAYRIGNGARIMSRYGKRGFYTYT
;
A
#
# COMPACT_ATOMS: atom_id res chain seq x y z
N PHE A 1 17.43 -1.34 -8.91
CA PHE A 1 16.16 -1.00 -8.22
C PHE A 1 16.20 0.45 -7.75
N ASP A 2 15.05 1.11 -7.73
CA ASP A 2 14.82 2.42 -7.11
C ASP A 2 13.82 2.29 -5.97
N LEU A 3 14.04 3.06 -4.90
CA LEU A 3 13.15 3.11 -3.75
C LEU A 3 12.43 4.45 -3.72
N TYR A 4 11.12 4.41 -3.64
CA TYR A 4 10.27 5.59 -3.59
C TYR A 4 9.41 5.58 -2.33
N LEU A 5 9.24 6.75 -1.72
CA LEU A 5 8.23 7.00 -0.70
C LEU A 5 7.31 8.12 -1.20
N ALA A 6 6.03 7.83 -1.37
CA ALA A 6 5.09 8.81 -1.89
C ALA A 6 3.70 8.69 -1.25
N PRO A 7 3.00 9.83 -1.05
CA PRO A 7 1.58 9.80 -0.68
C PRO A 7 0.74 9.35 -1.87
N THR A 8 -0.37 8.66 -1.58
CA THR A 8 -1.31 8.10 -2.57
C THR A 8 -1.68 9.04 -3.70
N GLY A 9 -1.96 10.31 -3.40
CA GLY A 9 -2.37 11.30 -4.42
C GLY A 9 -1.33 11.59 -5.50
N ARG A 10 -0.05 11.26 -5.27
CA ARG A 10 1.03 11.46 -6.27
C ARG A 10 1.29 10.23 -7.14
N ILE A 11 0.72 9.08 -6.78
CA ILE A 11 1.04 7.79 -7.39
C ILE A 11 -0.21 6.94 -7.70
N PRO A 12 -1.28 7.51 -8.31
CA PRO A 12 -2.56 6.80 -8.46
C PRO A 12 -2.46 5.48 -9.24
N ASN A 13 -1.58 5.41 -10.24
CA ASN A 13 -1.37 4.18 -11.02
C ASN A 13 -0.55 3.14 -10.26
N ILE A 14 0.47 3.57 -9.51
CA ILE A 14 1.26 2.67 -8.67
C ILE A 14 0.38 2.12 -7.54
N LEU A 15 -0.48 2.94 -6.92
CA LEU A 15 -1.39 2.45 -5.89
C LEU A 15 -2.33 1.36 -6.42
N ARG A 16 -2.92 1.57 -7.60
CA ARG A 16 -3.76 0.54 -8.24
C ARG A 16 -2.98 -0.75 -8.48
N GLU A 17 -1.73 -0.63 -8.92
CA GLU A 17 -0.88 -1.81 -9.16
C GLU A 17 -0.48 -2.50 -7.85
N ILE A 18 -0.19 -1.75 -6.78
CA ILE A 18 0.03 -2.30 -5.44
C ILE A 18 -1.18 -3.12 -5.00
N GLY A 19 -2.40 -2.57 -5.13
CA GLY A 19 -3.62 -3.28 -4.76
C GLY A 19 -3.88 -4.54 -5.59
N ARG A 20 -3.63 -4.49 -6.90
CA ARG A 20 -3.73 -5.65 -7.79
C ARG A 20 -2.73 -6.75 -7.41
N LEU A 21 -1.48 -6.37 -7.14
CA LEU A 21 -0.42 -7.32 -6.75
C LEU A 21 -0.68 -7.91 -5.37
N ARG A 22 -1.13 -7.11 -4.39
CA ARG A 22 -1.55 -7.59 -3.07
C ARG A 22 -2.62 -8.67 -3.17
N GLU A 23 -3.68 -8.41 -3.94
CA GLU A 23 -4.75 -9.38 -4.14
C GLU A 23 -4.22 -10.67 -4.78
N LEU A 24 -3.38 -10.58 -5.81
CA LEU A 24 -2.78 -11.78 -6.43
C LEU A 24 -1.94 -12.58 -5.43
N THR A 25 -1.13 -11.90 -4.62
CA THR A 25 -0.26 -12.53 -3.63
C THR A 25 -1.07 -13.21 -2.53
N PHE A 26 -2.07 -12.52 -1.96
CA PHE A 26 -2.90 -13.09 -0.89
C PHE A 26 -3.82 -14.20 -1.41
N ARG A 27 -4.37 -14.06 -2.62
CA ARG A 27 -5.16 -15.12 -3.25
C ARG A 27 -4.35 -16.39 -3.47
N ALA A 28 -3.08 -16.27 -3.86
CA ALA A 28 -2.21 -17.43 -4.08
C ALA A 28 -2.00 -18.28 -2.81
N VAL A 29 -2.22 -17.71 -1.63
CA VAL A 29 -2.11 -18.41 -0.33
C VAL A 29 -3.47 -18.62 0.36
N GLY A 30 -4.59 -18.34 -0.32
CA GLY A 30 -5.95 -18.54 0.21
C GLY A 30 -6.51 -17.38 1.04
N GLU A 31 -5.78 -16.28 1.18
CA GLU A 31 -6.14 -15.10 2.01
C GLU A 31 -6.64 -13.90 1.17
N GLY A 32 -6.90 -14.12 -0.12
CA GLY A 32 -7.35 -13.07 -1.05
C GLY A 32 -8.81 -12.66 -0.85
N THR A 33 -9.16 -11.44 -1.25
CA THR A 33 -10.53 -10.92 -1.13
C THR A 33 -11.44 -11.36 -2.28
N ASN A 34 -10.89 -12.02 -3.31
CA ASN A 34 -11.53 -12.35 -4.59
C ASN A 34 -12.01 -11.13 -5.39
N LYS A 35 -11.59 -9.92 -5.01
CA LYS A 35 -11.83 -8.69 -5.80
C LYS A 35 -10.75 -8.53 -6.86
N SER A 36 -10.85 -7.48 -7.68
CA SER A 36 -9.81 -7.14 -8.65
C SER A 36 -8.59 -6.44 -8.03
N SER A 37 -8.72 -5.96 -6.79
CA SER A 37 -7.70 -5.20 -6.07
C SER A 37 -7.94 -5.31 -4.56
N ASP A 38 -6.85 -5.37 -3.80
CA ASP A 38 -6.83 -5.31 -2.34
C ASP A 38 -6.31 -3.94 -1.89
N LEU A 39 -7.25 -3.00 -1.71
CA LEU A 39 -7.03 -1.67 -1.13
C LEU A 39 -8.09 -1.39 -0.07
N ASP A 40 -7.69 -0.70 0.99
CA ASP A 40 -8.55 -0.31 2.11
C ASP A 40 -8.46 1.21 2.40
N GLU A 41 -9.14 1.66 3.46
CA GLU A 41 -9.19 3.08 3.82
C GLU A 41 -7.83 3.64 4.28
N PHE A 42 -6.96 2.80 4.85
CA PHE A 42 -5.64 3.22 5.32
C PHE A 42 -4.72 3.59 4.15
N ASP A 43 -4.91 2.94 2.99
CA ASP A 43 -4.18 3.26 1.77
C ASP A 43 -4.39 4.71 1.31
N LEU A 44 -5.42 5.41 1.79
CA LEU A 44 -5.69 6.80 1.42
C LEU A 44 -4.80 7.83 2.14
N TYR A 45 -4.27 7.49 3.32
CA TYR A 45 -3.54 8.44 4.17
C TYR A 45 -2.22 7.92 4.74
N TYR A 46 -1.92 6.63 4.53
CA TYR A 46 -0.57 6.10 4.62
C TYR A 46 0.23 6.46 3.37
N ASP A 47 1.52 6.73 3.56
CA ASP A 47 2.46 6.87 2.45
C ASP A 47 2.89 5.46 2.01
N HIS A 48 3.22 5.30 0.72
CA HIS A 48 3.61 4.02 0.15
C HIS A 48 5.10 4.02 -0.15
N LEU A 49 5.82 3.12 0.52
CA LEU A 49 7.21 2.81 0.23
C LEU A 49 7.24 1.65 -0.75
N PHE A 50 7.79 1.83 -1.95
CA PHE A 50 7.80 0.79 -2.96
C PHE A 50 9.12 0.71 -3.72
N LEU A 51 9.45 -0.51 -4.13
CA LEU A 51 10.66 -0.85 -4.87
C LEU A 51 10.32 -1.03 -6.35
N TRP A 52 10.95 -0.22 -7.20
CA TRP A 52 10.82 -0.31 -8.65
C TRP A 52 12.01 -1.05 -9.26
N ASP A 53 11.72 -2.12 -10.01
CA ASP A 53 12.69 -2.81 -10.84
C ASP A 53 12.82 -2.07 -12.18
N ARG A 54 13.93 -1.37 -12.39
CA ARG A 54 14.20 -0.62 -13.63
C ARG A 54 14.35 -1.52 -14.85
N ASP A 55 14.92 -2.71 -14.68
CA ASP A 55 15.23 -3.57 -15.82
C ASP A 55 13.95 -4.26 -16.30
N LYS A 56 13.09 -4.66 -15.35
CA LYS A 56 11.79 -5.32 -15.66
C LYS A 56 10.61 -4.35 -15.73
N GLN A 57 10.83 -3.06 -15.47
CA GLN A 57 9.81 -2.01 -15.45
C GLN A 57 8.57 -2.40 -14.62
N ARG A 58 8.78 -2.88 -13.40
CA ARG A 58 7.69 -3.39 -12.53
C ARG A 58 7.95 -3.15 -11.05
N LEU A 59 6.88 -3.24 -10.26
CA LEU A 59 6.97 -3.30 -8.81
C LEU A 59 7.62 -4.63 -8.38
N ALA A 60 8.59 -4.52 -7.48
CA ALA A 60 9.25 -5.65 -6.84
C ALA A 60 8.75 -5.88 -5.40
N GLY A 61 8.15 -4.86 -4.78
CA GLY A 61 7.58 -4.94 -3.44
C GLY A 61 7.08 -3.58 -2.95
N ALA A 62 6.23 -3.58 -1.93
CA ALA A 62 5.69 -2.36 -1.33
C ALA A 62 5.33 -2.55 0.16
N TYR A 63 5.39 -1.45 0.90
CA TYR A 63 4.97 -1.32 2.29
C TYR A 63 4.19 -0.02 2.49
N ARG A 64 3.27 -0.02 3.45
CA ARG A 64 2.63 1.19 3.97
C ARG A 64 3.49 1.79 5.08
N ILE A 65 3.63 3.12 5.08
CA ILE A 65 4.35 3.90 6.09
C ILE A 65 3.42 4.96 6.66
N GLY A 66 3.14 4.87 7.96
CA GLY A 66 2.27 5.81 8.68
C GLY A 66 3.07 6.75 9.57
N ASN A 67 2.96 8.06 9.37
CA ASN A 67 3.47 9.02 10.34
C ASN A 67 2.55 9.04 11.57
N GLY A 68 2.99 8.46 12.68
CA GLY A 68 2.17 8.28 13.87
C GLY A 68 1.64 9.58 14.47
N ALA A 69 2.43 10.66 14.50
CA ALA A 69 1.97 11.95 15.00
C ALA A 69 0.85 12.53 14.11
N ARG A 70 1.02 12.46 12.78
CA ARG A 70 0.01 12.90 11.79
C ARG A 70 -1.27 12.08 11.88
N ILE A 71 -1.14 10.75 12.01
CA ILE A 71 -2.28 9.83 12.10
C ILE A 71 -3.05 10.07 13.39
N MET A 72 -2.35 10.12 14.54
CA MET A 72 -2.98 10.37 15.84
C MET A 72 -3.75 11.69 15.85
N SER A 73 -3.16 12.76 15.32
CA SER A 73 -3.79 14.08 15.28
C SER A 73 -5.05 14.14 14.40
N ARG A 74 -5.12 13.36 13.31
CA ARG A 74 -6.24 13.44 12.35
C ARG A 74 -7.32 12.39 12.55
N TYR A 75 -6.93 11.17 12.90
CA TYR A 75 -7.80 9.99 12.92
C TYR A 75 -7.87 9.33 14.30
N GLY A 76 -7.09 9.80 15.27
CA GLY A 76 -6.96 9.20 16.59
C GLY A 76 -6.43 7.77 16.53
N LYS A 77 -6.69 6.98 17.59
CA LYS A 77 -6.24 5.58 17.68
C LYS A 77 -6.77 4.69 16.56
N ARG A 78 -7.98 4.96 16.04
CA ARG A 78 -8.60 4.18 14.96
C ARG A 78 -7.91 4.35 13.60
N GLY A 79 -7.10 5.38 13.43
CA GLY A 79 -6.34 5.59 12.20
C GLY A 79 -5.09 4.71 12.07
N PHE A 80 -4.74 3.94 13.11
CA PHE A 80 -3.59 3.06 13.04
C PHE A 80 -4.00 1.69 12.49
N TYR A 81 -3.30 1.24 11.47
CA TYR A 81 -3.40 -0.14 10.99
C TYR A 81 -2.73 -1.08 12.00
N THR A 82 -3.51 -1.54 12.97
CA THR A 82 -3.10 -2.49 14.01
C THR A 82 -4.02 -3.70 13.99
N TYR A 83 -3.48 -4.89 14.28
CA TYR A 83 -4.32 -6.02 14.66
C TYR A 83 -4.97 -5.70 16.02
N THR A 84 -6.30 -5.63 16.02
CA THR A 84 -7.14 -5.67 17.22
C THR A 84 -8.15 -6.78 17.05
#